data_AF-A0A8X6U8L8-F1
#
_entry.id   AF-A0A8X6U8L8-F1
#
_cell.length_a   1.000
_cell.length_b   1.000
_cell.length_c   1.000
_cell.angle_alpha   90.00
_cell.angle_beta   90.00
_cell.angle_gamma   90.00
#
_symmetry.space_group_name_H-M   'P 1'
#
loop_
_entity.id
_entity.type
_entity.pdbx_description
1 polymer ?
#
loop_
_entity_poly.entity_id
_entity_poly.type
_entity_poly.pdbx_seq_one_letter_code
_entity_poly.pdbx_strand_id
1 'polypeptide(L)'
;MRKVIFSAETLKDAKKPVEEFFSCKIISSTGERNCTNDDALIGSYYSESDFFNICYTINSKWSEPNKMLQKVKSTDKIKILFYIDISDRSENRSEDTKAFPKFNYPTLPSAQLTLHNNYASLTPIRNGVDLLGGKQYQITL
;
A
#
# COMPACT_ATOMS: atom_id res chain seq x y z
N MET A 1 16.67 -19.25 7.09
CA MET A 1 15.84 -18.22 7.76
C MET A 1 14.51 -18.84 8.19
N ARG A 2 14.08 -18.69 9.44
CA ARG A 2 12.72 -19.04 9.86
C ARG A 2 11.75 -18.01 9.27
N LYS A 3 10.86 -18.48 8.38
CA LYS A 3 9.75 -17.70 7.82
C LYS A 3 8.82 -17.36 8.97
N VAL A 4 8.83 -16.11 9.43
CA VAL A 4 7.85 -15.64 10.41
C VAL A 4 6.53 -15.53 9.66
N ILE A 5 5.52 -16.23 10.15
CA ILE A 5 4.17 -16.19 9.62
C ILE A 5 3.35 -15.43 10.64
N PHE A 6 2.94 -14.21 10.31
CA PHE A 6 2.01 -13.45 11.13
C PHE A 6 0.63 -14.10 11.07
N SER A 7 -0.08 -14.14 12.20
CA SER A 7 -1.47 -14.58 12.20
C SER A 7 -2.35 -13.50 11.56
N ALA A 8 -3.55 -13.89 11.12
CA ALA A 8 -4.52 -12.94 10.57
C ALA A 8 -4.91 -11.86 11.60
N GLU A 9 -4.95 -12.21 12.89
CA GLU A 9 -5.19 -11.25 13.98
C GLU A 9 -4.06 -10.23 14.10
N THR A 10 -2.80 -10.67 14.12
CA THR A 10 -1.65 -9.75 14.20
C THR A 10 -1.61 -8.79 13.01
N LEU A 11 -1.91 -9.26 11.80
CA LEU A 11 -2.00 -8.40 10.61
C LEU A 11 -3.17 -7.41 10.71
N LYS A 12 -4.25 -7.78 11.40
CA LYS A 12 -5.42 -6.92 11.61
C LYS A 12 -5.14 -5.81 12.62
N ASP A 13 -4.31 -6.07 13.63
CA ASP A 13 -3.93 -5.09 14.65
C ASP A 13 -2.81 -4.17 14.17
N ALA A 14 -1.88 -4.71 13.36
CA ALA A 14 -0.76 -3.94 12.80
C ALA A 14 -1.15 -3.07 11.59
N LYS A 15 -2.25 -3.38 10.88
CA LYS A 15 -2.67 -2.58 9.71
C LYS A 15 -3.27 -1.24 10.14
N LYS A 16 -2.91 -0.19 9.42
CA LYS A 16 -3.67 1.07 9.49
C LYS A 16 -5.00 0.91 8.73
N PRO A 17 -6.06 1.63 9.10
CA PRO A 17 -7.21 1.80 8.22
C PRO A 17 -6.76 2.30 6.83
N VAL A 18 -7.42 1.84 5.76
CA VAL A 18 -7.01 2.15 4.38
C VAL A 18 -7.01 3.66 4.14
N GLU A 19 -8.03 4.32 4.66
CA GLU A 19 -8.26 5.76 4.66
C GLU A 19 -7.20 6.56 5.41
N GLU A 20 -6.54 5.95 6.40
CA GLU A 20 -5.41 6.54 7.11
C GLU A 20 -4.08 6.36 6.36
N PHE A 21 -4.03 5.45 5.37
CA PHE A 21 -2.85 5.23 4.53
C PHE A 21 -2.91 5.99 3.20
N PHE A 22 -4.06 6.02 2.53
CA PHE A 22 -4.23 6.82 1.32
C PHE A 22 -5.67 7.26 1.04
N SER A 23 -5.80 8.31 0.26
CA SER A 23 -7.03 8.65 -0.45
C SER A 23 -6.84 8.51 -1.96
N CYS A 24 -7.91 8.13 -2.67
CA CYS A 24 -7.88 7.90 -4.10
C CYS A 24 -9.12 8.50 -4.76
N LYS A 25 -8.89 9.21 -5.87
CA LYS A 25 -9.93 9.80 -6.72
C LYS A 25 -9.73 9.42 -8.17
N ILE A 26 -10.84 9.24 -8.86
CA ILE A 26 -10.91 9.14 -10.31
C ILE A 26 -11.43 10.47 -10.83
N ILE A 27 -10.63 11.10 -11.70
CA ILE A 27 -10.90 12.38 -12.33
C ILE A 27 -11.24 12.11 -13.79
N SER A 28 -12.49 12.36 -14.18
CA SER A 28 -12.96 12.22 -15.56
C SER A 28 -13.40 13.57 -16.12
N SER A 29 -13.79 13.59 -17.40
CA SER A 29 -14.38 14.78 -18.03
C SER A 29 -15.72 15.19 -17.41
N THR A 30 -16.40 14.28 -16.71
CA THR A 30 -17.72 14.50 -16.11
C THR A 30 -17.66 14.84 -14.62
N GLY A 31 -16.47 14.85 -14.01
CA GLY A 31 -16.27 15.21 -12.60
C GLY A 31 -15.26 14.35 -11.86
N GLU A 32 -15.20 14.54 -10.55
CA GLU A 32 -14.39 13.73 -9.63
C GLU A 32 -15.25 12.78 -8.83
N ARG A 33 -14.75 11.56 -8.60
CA ARG A 33 -15.36 10.60 -7.69
C ARG A 33 -14.31 9.81 -6.92
N ASN A 34 -14.67 9.33 -5.74
CA ASN A 34 -13.76 8.53 -4.93
C ASN A 34 -13.54 7.14 -5.54
N CYS A 35 -12.34 6.59 -5.35
CA CYS A 35 -12.07 5.19 -5.63
C CYS A 35 -12.83 4.30 -4.64
N THR A 36 -13.17 3.09 -5.06
CA THR A 36 -13.78 2.09 -4.17
C THR A 36 -12.65 1.41 -3.39
N ASN A 37 -12.62 1.65 -2.07
CA ASN A 37 -11.52 1.21 -1.20
C ASN A 37 -11.98 0.20 -0.12
N ASP A 38 -13.28 -0.02 0.02
CA ASP A 38 -13.89 -0.80 1.12
C ASP A 38 -13.40 -2.27 1.15
N ASP A 39 -13.05 -2.80 -0.02
CA ASP A 39 -12.55 -4.17 -0.18
C ASP A 39 -11.08 -4.19 -0.64
N ALA A 40 -10.25 -3.26 -0.16
CA ALA A 40 -8.82 -3.31 -0.46
C ALA A 40 -8.22 -4.65 0.02
N LEU A 41 -7.53 -5.36 -0.88
CA LEU A 41 -6.80 -6.56 -0.51
C LEU A 41 -5.57 -6.14 0.30
N ILE A 42 -5.34 -6.82 1.42
CA ILE A 42 -4.22 -6.53 2.31
C ILE A 42 -3.21 -7.66 2.14
N GLY A 43 -2.00 -7.30 1.73
CA GLY A 43 -0.89 -8.21 1.57
C GLY A 43 0.24 -7.87 2.54
N SER A 44 0.89 -8.90 3.07
CA SER A 44 2.14 -8.75 3.82
C SER A 44 3.33 -9.17 2.97
N TYR A 45 4.35 -8.33 2.88
CA TYR A 45 5.57 -8.60 2.12
C TYR A 45 6.80 -8.36 2.98
N TYR A 46 7.83 -9.19 2.80
CA TYR A 46 9.15 -8.97 3.37
C TYR A 46 10.06 -8.36 2.32
N SER A 47 10.79 -7.31 2.70
CA SER A 47 11.84 -6.75 1.85
C SER A 47 13.06 -7.66 1.79
N GLU A 48 13.97 -7.38 0.86
CA GLU A 48 15.25 -8.10 0.80
C GLU A 48 16.11 -7.87 2.04
N SER A 49 15.82 -6.83 2.82
CA SER A 49 16.44 -6.54 4.12
C SER A 49 15.60 -7.01 5.31
N ASP A 50 14.69 -7.98 5.10
CA ASP A 50 13.80 -8.55 6.12
C ASP A 50 12.86 -7.53 6.80
N PHE A 51 12.62 -6.37 6.19
CA PHE A 51 11.64 -5.40 6.72
C PHE A 51 10.22 -5.86 6.36
N PHE A 52 9.38 -6.01 7.38
CA PHE A 52 7.98 -6.35 7.20
C PHE A 52 7.18 -5.14 6.71
N ASN A 53 6.41 -5.34 5.63
CA ASN A 53 5.55 -4.30 5.05
C ASN A 53 4.12 -4.81 4.88
N ILE A 54 3.17 -3.95 5.21
CA ILE A 54 1.75 -4.13 4.87
C ILE A 54 1.47 -3.29 3.62
N CYS A 55 0.88 -3.91 2.61
CA CYS A 55 0.50 -3.24 1.37
C CYS A 55 -0.99 -3.41 1.10
N TYR A 56 -1.58 -2.41 0.46
CA TYR A 56 -2.98 -2.39 0.07
C TYR A 56 -3.09 -2.43 -1.45
N THR A 57 -3.97 -3.29 -1.96
CA THR A 57 -4.28 -3.39 -3.39
C THR A 57 -5.75 -3.09 -3.61
N ILE A 58 -6.04 -2.05 -4.38
CA ILE A 58 -7.39 -1.70 -4.82
C ILE A 58 -7.66 -2.22 -6.23
N ASN A 59 -8.95 -2.32 -6.58
CA ASN A 59 -9.41 -2.72 -7.92
C ASN A 59 -8.86 -4.09 -8.41
N SER A 60 -8.72 -5.06 -7.50
CA SER A 60 -8.23 -6.41 -7.80
C SER A 60 -9.31 -7.48 -7.62
N LYS A 61 -9.26 -8.52 -8.46
CA LYS A 61 -10.04 -9.78 -8.35
C LYS A 61 -9.25 -10.91 -7.72
N TRP A 62 -8.00 -10.66 -7.31
CA TRP A 62 -7.18 -11.68 -6.69
C TRP A 62 -7.89 -12.22 -5.44
N SER A 63 -7.99 -13.55 -5.33
CA SER A 63 -8.79 -14.29 -4.32
C SER A 63 -10.32 -14.13 -4.37
N GLU A 64 -10.86 -13.21 -5.18
CA GLU A 64 -12.29 -12.90 -5.26
C GLU A 64 -12.76 -12.76 -6.74
N PRO A 65 -12.96 -13.87 -7.48
CA PRO A 65 -13.21 -13.82 -8.93
C PRO A 65 -14.51 -13.09 -9.32
N ASN A 66 -15.51 -13.15 -8.45
CA ASN A 66 -16.83 -12.56 -8.64
C ASN A 66 -16.91 -11.09 -8.22
N LYS A 67 -15.81 -10.51 -7.74
CA LYS A 67 -15.76 -9.12 -7.30
C LYS A 67 -16.03 -8.16 -8.46
N MET A 68 -16.92 -7.20 -8.21
CA MET A 68 -17.21 -6.14 -9.15
C MET A 68 -16.12 -5.09 -9.08
N LEU A 69 -15.39 -4.94 -10.18
CA LEU A 69 -14.32 -3.97 -10.28
C LEU A 69 -14.84 -2.58 -10.60
N GLN A 70 -14.13 -1.59 -10.06
CA GLN A 70 -14.38 -0.21 -10.39
C GLN A 70 -13.97 0.05 -11.84
N LYS A 71 -14.92 0.49 -12.66
CA LYS A 71 -14.65 0.84 -14.06
C LYS A 71 -13.83 2.13 -14.11
N VAL A 72 -12.68 2.09 -14.77
CA VAL A 72 -11.82 3.23 -15.07
C VAL A 72 -11.67 3.30 -16.58
N LYS A 73 -12.01 4.44 -17.19
CA LYS A 73 -11.84 4.65 -18.63
C LYS A 73 -10.39 5.03 -18.93
N SER A 74 -9.94 4.79 -20.15
CA SER A 74 -8.60 5.20 -20.61
C SER A 74 -8.39 6.72 -20.56
N THR A 75 -9.46 7.51 -20.60
CA THR A 75 -9.44 8.97 -20.49
C THR A 75 -9.42 9.47 -19.05
N ASP A 76 -9.67 8.59 -18.07
CA ASP A 76 -9.73 8.98 -16.67
C ASP A 76 -8.32 9.08 -16.09
N LYS A 77 -8.13 9.97 -15.12
CA LYS A 77 -6.90 10.07 -14.33
C LYS A 77 -7.16 9.56 -12.92
N ILE A 78 -6.18 8.85 -12.35
CA ILE A 78 -6.22 8.44 -10.95
C ILE A 78 -5.31 9.37 -10.16
N LYS A 79 -5.86 10.01 -9.12
CA LYS A 79 -5.11 10.81 -8.16
C LYS A 79 -5.08 10.08 -6.83
N ILE A 80 -3.88 9.74 -6.37
CA ILE A 80 -3.65 9.10 -5.07
C ILE A 80 -2.87 10.08 -4.18
N LEU A 81 -3.31 10.23 -2.94
CA LEU A 81 -2.58 10.96 -1.90
C LEU A 81 -2.28 9.97 -0.78
N PHE A 82 -0.99 9.72 -0.55
CA PHE A 82 -0.50 8.87 0.53
C PHE A 82 -0.28 9.68 1.80
N TYR A 83 -0.66 9.11 2.94
CA TYR A 83 -0.42 9.65 4.26
C TYR A 83 0.59 8.76 4.97
N ILE A 84 1.77 9.31 5.25
CA ILE A 84 2.86 8.60 5.92
C ILE A 84 3.10 9.32 7.23
N ASP A 85 2.58 8.75 8.31
CA ASP A 85 2.89 9.19 9.66
C ASP A 85 4.20 8.57 10.12
N ILE A 86 5.15 9.42 10.50
CA ILE A 86 6.46 9.07 11.03
C ILE A 86 6.64 9.51 12.49
N SER A 87 5.58 9.98 13.14
CA SER A 87 5.64 10.49 14.53
C SER A 87 5.96 9.38 15.54
N ASP A 88 5.49 8.17 15.26
CA ASP A 88 5.76 6.94 16.02
C ASP A 88 7.19 6.40 15.84
N ARG A 89 8.00 6.98 14.95
CA ARG A 89 9.41 6.61 14.76
C ARG A 89 10.23 6.69 16.04
N SER A 90 9.87 7.62 16.93
CA SER A 90 10.54 7.79 18.23
C SER A 90 10.04 6.79 19.28
N GLU A 91 8.91 6.14 19.02
CA GLU A 91 8.27 5.18 19.90
C GLU A 91 8.86 3.79 19.64
N ASN A 92 9.20 3.09 20.72
CA ASN A 92 9.76 1.74 20.63
C ASN A 92 8.59 0.74 20.45
N ARG A 93 7.90 0.81 19.30
CA ARG A 93 6.79 -0.10 18.98
C ARG A 93 7.35 -1.43 18.50
N SER A 94 7.56 -2.35 19.44
CA SER A 94 8.11 -3.68 19.17
C SER A 94 6.99 -4.72 19.08
N GLU A 95 6.51 -4.99 17.86
CA GLU A 95 5.91 -6.30 17.54
C GLU A 95 6.86 -7.18 16.73
N ASP A 96 7.87 -6.59 16.06
CA ASP A 96 8.91 -7.34 15.37
C ASP A 96 10.20 -7.38 16.20
N THR A 97 10.49 -8.53 16.81
CA THR A 97 11.69 -8.74 17.63
C THR A 97 13.01 -8.74 16.84
N LYS A 98 12.97 -8.67 15.50
CA LYS A 98 14.17 -8.69 14.65
C LYS A 98 14.58 -7.30 14.14
N ALA A 99 13.62 -6.40 13.94
CA ALA A 99 13.90 -5.06 13.45
C ALA A 99 13.82 -4.07 14.62
N PHE A 100 14.95 -3.52 15.04
CA PHE A 100 14.95 -2.41 16.01
C PHE A 100 14.46 -1.14 15.31
N PRO A 101 13.22 -0.67 15.56
CA PRO A 101 12.61 0.38 14.73
C PRO A 101 13.41 1.68 14.74
N LYS A 102 14.06 2.00 15.88
CA LYS A 102 14.95 3.16 16.04
C LYS A 102 16.13 3.18 15.05
N PHE A 103 16.61 2.01 14.62
CA PHE A 103 17.82 1.89 13.77
C PHE A 103 17.50 1.46 12.32
N ASN A 104 16.35 0.83 12.08
CA ASN A 104 15.98 0.26 10.78
C ASN A 104 14.82 0.98 10.08
N TYR A 105 14.23 2.03 10.67
CA TYR A 105 13.25 2.84 9.95
C TYR A 105 13.91 3.50 8.73
N PRO A 106 13.28 3.46 7.53
CA PRO A 106 13.73 4.23 6.39
C PRO A 106 13.99 5.68 6.79
N THR A 107 15.15 6.22 6.39
CA THR A 107 15.58 7.57 6.79
C THR A 107 14.66 8.66 6.25
N LEU A 108 13.92 8.35 5.19
CA LEU A 108 12.97 9.23 4.52
C LEU A 108 11.58 8.58 4.47
N PRO A 109 10.49 9.33 4.71
CA PRO A 109 9.15 8.84 4.47
C PRO A 109 8.98 8.56 2.97
N SER A 110 8.65 7.32 2.61
CA SER A 110 8.36 6.94 1.24
C SER A 110 7.21 5.94 1.17
N ALA A 111 6.53 5.91 0.02
CA ALA A 111 5.57 4.88 -0.34
C ALA A 111 6.04 4.17 -1.60
N GLN A 112 5.81 2.86 -1.69
CA GLN A 112 6.03 2.10 -2.91
C GLN A 112 4.71 1.91 -3.65
N LEU A 113 4.73 2.18 -4.96
CA LEU A 113 3.57 1.98 -5.83
C LEU A 113 3.91 0.97 -6.93
N THR A 114 3.06 -0.04 -7.08
CA THR A 114 3.10 -0.95 -8.23
C THR A 114 1.75 -0.93 -8.93
N LEU A 115 1.80 -0.90 -10.26
CA LEU A 115 0.64 -1.00 -11.12
C LEU A 115 0.69 -2.35 -11.82
N HIS A 116 -0.41 -3.11 -11.74
CA HIS A 116 -0.50 -4.45 -12.31
C HIS A 116 -1.93 -4.72 -12.79
N ASN A 117 -2.13 -5.82 -13.52
CA ASN A 117 -3.48 -6.23 -13.94
C ASN A 117 -4.32 -6.71 -12.76
N ASN A 118 -5.64 -6.77 -12.93
CA ASN A 118 -6.58 -7.03 -11.84
C ASN A 118 -6.61 -8.51 -11.38
N TYR A 119 -5.80 -9.39 -11.97
CA TYR A 119 -5.81 -10.84 -11.68
C TYR A 119 -4.58 -11.31 -10.92
N ALA A 120 -3.51 -10.52 -10.92
CA ALA A 120 -2.28 -10.81 -10.21
C ALA A 120 -2.14 -9.95 -8.96
N SER A 121 -1.32 -10.41 -8.03
CA SER A 121 -0.77 -9.59 -6.95
C SER A 121 0.75 -9.57 -7.11
N LEU A 122 1.33 -8.38 -7.20
CA LEU A 122 2.78 -8.19 -7.36
C LEU A 122 3.34 -7.53 -6.11
N THR A 123 4.50 -8.02 -5.67
CA THR A 123 5.24 -7.36 -4.59
C THR A 123 5.79 -6.00 -5.06
N PRO A 124 5.53 -4.91 -4.32
CA PRO A 124 6.10 -3.60 -4.62
C PRO A 124 7.62 -3.55 -4.49
N ILE A 125 8.20 -4.48 -3.74
CA ILE A 125 9.64 -4.48 -3.43
C ILE A 125 10.47 -4.78 -4.68
N ARG A 126 9.94 -5.58 -5.62
CA ARG A 126 10.63 -5.91 -6.87
C ARG A 126 10.09 -5.17 -8.09
N ASN A 127 8.85 -4.70 -8.03
CA ASN A 127 8.12 -4.19 -9.19
C ASN A 127 7.58 -2.76 -8.97
N GLY A 128 7.92 -2.14 -7.85
CA GLY A 128 7.39 -0.84 -7.46
C GLY A 128 8.31 0.31 -7.82
N VAL A 129 7.71 1.50 -7.82
CA VAL A 129 8.43 2.78 -7.84
C VAL A 129 8.39 3.42 -6.46
N ASP A 130 9.53 3.93 -6.02
CA ASP A 130 9.63 4.66 -4.75
C ASP A 130 9.14 6.10 -4.90
N LEU A 131 8.18 6.50 -4.08
CA LEU A 131 7.60 7.84 -4.01
C LEU A 131 8.00 8.47 -2.69
N LEU A 132 8.84 9.51 -2.74
CA LEU A 132 9.28 10.25 -1.55
C LEU A 132 8.17 11.17 -1.04
N GLY A 133 8.02 11.23 0.29
CA GLY A 133 7.08 12.12 0.96
C GLY A 133 7.34 13.60 0.64
N GLY A 134 6.27 14.39 0.65
CA GLY A 134 6.32 15.83 0.37
C GLY A 134 6.45 16.20 -1.12
N LYS A 135 6.38 15.22 -2.03
CA LYS A 135 6.46 15.44 -3.48
C LYS A 135 5.18 15.03 -4.20
N GLN A 136 4.96 15.64 -5.36
CA GLN A 136 3.93 15.22 -6.31
C GLN A 136 4.57 14.49 -7.49
N TYR A 137 3.96 13.38 -7.87
CA TYR A 137 4.42 12.53 -8.98
C TYR A 137 3.35 12.44 -10.05
N GLN A 138 3.76 12.42 -11.31
CA GLN A 138 2.91 12.08 -12.45
C GLN A 138 3.47 10.81 -13.10
N ILE A 139 2.66 9.75 -13.11
CA ILE A 139 3.01 8.45 -13.70
C ILE A 139 2.09 8.25 -14.91
N THR A 140 2.69 7.95 -16.06
CA THR A 140 1.98 7.64 -17.30
C THR A 140 2.28 6.18 -17.65
N LEU A 141 1.22 5.40 -17.90
CA LEU A 141 1.28 4.02 -18.36
C LEU A 141 0.89 3.94 -19.84
#